data_AF-A0A7X6PUY8-F1
#
_entry.id   AF-A0A7X6PUY8-F1
#
_cell.length_a   1.000
_cell.length_b   1.000
_cell.length_c   1.000
_cell.angle_alpha   90.00
_cell.angle_beta   90.00
_cell.angle_gamma   90.00
#
_symmetry.space_group_name_H-M   'P 1'
#
loop_
_entity.id
_entity.type
_entity.pdbx_description
1 polymer ?
#
loop_
_entity_poly.entity_id
_entity_poly.type
_entity_poly.pdbx_seq_one_letter_code
_entity_poly.pdbx_strand_id
1 'polypeptide(L)' 'VYIFNLVEEACNGAETCIIENNKTMHADGFGFHGGRDGINLGVIGAIGRDLGQYNVREFFGPNAKRKGA' A
#
# COMPACT_ATOMS: atom_id res chain seq x y z
N VAL A 1 -5.87 12.00 -6.36
CA VAL A 1 -4.74 12.17 -5.43
C VAL A 1 -5.20 11.63 -4.10
N TYR A 2 -4.52 10.61 -3.62
CA TYR A 2 -4.85 9.86 -2.42
C TYR A 2 -3.67 9.91 -1.46
N ILE A 3 -3.95 9.90 -0.16
CA ILE A 3 -2.93 9.66 0.87
C ILE A 3 -3.03 8.18 1.21
N PHE A 4 -1.89 7.49 1.19
CA PHE A 4 -1.78 6.10 1.56
C PHE A 4 -0.73 5.95 2.65
N ASN A 5 -1.12 5.27 3.73
CA ASN A 5 -0.23 4.89 4.81
C ASN A 5 -0.13 3.37 4.86
N LEU A 6 1.09 2.86 4.96
CA LEU A 6 1.40 1.44 5.14
C LEU A 6 2.17 1.27 6.45
N VAL A 7 1.81 0.25 7.22
CA VAL A 7 2.55 -0.23 8.38
C VAL A 7 2.87 -1.71 8.16
N GLU A 8 4.15 -2.05 8.00
CA GLU A 8 4.57 -3.42 7.75
C GLU A 8 4.78 -4.21 9.06
N GLU A 9 3.67 -4.60 9.71
CA GLU A 9 3.68 -5.28 11.01
C GLU A 9 4.49 -6.60 11.01
N ALA A 10 4.48 -7.35 9.90
CA ALA A 10 5.12 -8.66 9.79
C ALA A 10 6.36 -8.71 8.87
N CYS A 11 6.86 -7.57 8.38
CA CYS A 11 8.05 -7.51 7.52
C CYS A 11 9.28 -7.07 8.33
N ASN A 12 9.35 -5.78 8.65
CA ASN A 12 10.49 -5.18 9.34
C ASN A 12 10.09 -3.96 10.18
N GLY A 13 8.78 -3.71 10.38
CA GLY A 13 8.29 -2.54 11.11
C GLY A 13 8.49 -1.21 10.39
N ALA A 14 8.74 -1.23 9.07
CA ALA A 14 8.76 -0.02 8.26
C ALA A 14 7.34 0.53 8.09
N GLU A 15 7.28 1.85 8.07
CA GLU A 15 6.07 2.61 7.80
C GLU A 15 6.33 3.54 6.62
N THR A 16 5.29 3.81 5.84
CA THR A 16 5.37 4.81 4.77
C THR A 16 4.12 5.67 4.76
N CYS A 17 4.33 6.94 4.42
CA CYS A 17 3.26 7.88 4.10
C CYS A 17 3.55 8.45 2.72
N ILE A 18 2.69 8.12 1.77
CA ILE A 18 2.83 8.54 0.38
C ILE A 18 1.55 9.19 -0.13
N ILE A 19 1.71 10.04 -1.13
CA ILE A 19 0.66 10.60 -1.94
C ILE A 19 0.69 9.88 -3.28
N GLU A 20 -0.42 9.24 -3.64
CA GLU A 20 -0.58 8.61 -4.95
C GLU A 20 -1.46 9.49 -5.86
N ASN A 21 -0.92 9.89 -7.00
CA ASN A 21 -1.62 10.67 -8.01
C ASN A 21 -1.92 9.82 -9.24
N ASN A 22 -3.13 9.27 -9.29
CA ASN A 22 -3.58 8.44 -10.42
C ASN A 22 -3.69 9.20 -11.75
N LYS A 23 -3.67 10.54 -11.76
CA LYS A 23 -3.64 11.31 -13.00
C LYS A 23 -2.23 11.33 -13.62
N THR A 24 -1.20 11.41 -12.80
CA THR A 24 0.21 11.43 -13.25
C THR A 24 0.89 10.07 -13.10
N MET A 25 0.19 9.10 -12.49
CA MET A 25 0.72 7.78 -12.13
C MET A 25 2.03 7.88 -11.35
N HIS A 26 2.12 8.81 -10.40
CA HIS A 26 3.29 8.94 -9.52
C HIS A 26 2.89 8.78 -8.07
N ALA A 27 3.78 8.16 -7.30
CA ALA A 27 3.72 8.11 -5.84
C ALA A 27 4.94 8.84 -5.28
N ASP A 28 4.70 9.78 -4.37
CA ASP A 28 5.75 10.57 -3.71
C ASP A 28 5.49 10.60 -2.20
N GLY A 29 6.54 10.58 -1.39
CA GLY A 29 6.39 10.69 0.07
C GLY A 29 7.66 10.33 0.83
N PHE A 30 7.48 9.69 1.98
CA PHE A 30 8.59 9.24 2.80
C PHE A 30 8.28 7.91 3.51
N GLY A 31 9.32 7.13 3.71
CA GLY A 31 9.32 5.94 4.56
C GLY A 31 10.12 6.19 5.82
N PHE A 32 9.77 5.50 6.90
CA PHE A 32 10.52 5.51 8.13
C PHE A 32 10.55 4.13 8.78
N HIS A 33 11.65 3.82 9.44
CA HIS A 33 11.76 2.61 10.24
C HIS A 33 12.61 2.88 11.48
N GLY A 34 12.27 2.22 12.58
CA GLY A 34 13.08 2.22 13.80
C GLY A 34 14.17 1.16 13.73
N GLY A 35 15.31 1.42 14.37
CA GLY A 35 16.41 0.47 14.50
C GLY A 35 17.32 0.81 15.68
N ARG A 36 18.44 0.06 15.80
CA ARG A 36 19.42 0.24 16.87
C ARG A 36 19.94 1.68 16.98
N ASP A 37 20.07 2.36 15.85
CA ASP A 37 20.67 3.69 15.74
C ASP A 37 19.62 4.82 15.73
N GLY A 38 18.35 4.50 16.03
CA GLY A 38 17.24 5.45 16.05
C GLY A 38 16.27 5.29 14.88
N ILE A 39 15.63 6.39 14.48
CA ILE A 39 14.65 6.41 13.39
C ILE A 39 15.36 6.87 12.11
N ASN A 40 15.23 6.07 11.05
CA ASN A 40 15.62 6.48 9.71
C ASN A 40 14.41 7.05 8.98
N LEU A 41 14.59 8.16 8.24
CA LEU A 41 13.60 8.73 7.34
C LEU A 41 14.19 8.84 5.94
N GLY A 42 13.51 8.28 4.94
CA GLY A 42 13.93 8.29 3.55
C GLY A 42 12.82 8.82 2.64
N VAL A 43 13.21 9.59 1.62
CA VAL A 43 12.28 10.03 0.58
C VAL A 43 11.90 8.87 -0.33
N ILE A 44 10.64 8.83 -0.76
CA ILE A 44 10.09 7.83 -1.68
C ILE A 44 9.58 8.56 -2.92
N GLY A 45 9.91 8.02 -4.09
CA GLY A 45 9.39 8.43 -5.38
C GLY A 45 9.31 7.23 -6.32
N ALA A 46 8.16 7.02 -6.95
CA ALA A 46 7.94 5.90 -7.87
C ALA A 46 6.96 6.22 -9.00
N ILE A 47 7.19 5.62 -10.16
CA ILE A 47 6.25 5.63 -11.28
C ILE A 47 5.31 4.43 -11.12
N GLY A 48 4.02 4.73 -10.97
CA GLY A 48 2.95 3.75 -10.92
C GLY A 48 2.51 3.27 -12.30
N ARG A 49 1.83 2.12 -12.31
CA ARG A 49 1.11 1.58 -13.47
C ARG A 49 -0.12 0.83 -12.96
N ASP A 50 -1.28 1.12 -13.54
CA ASP A 50 -2.50 0.36 -13.24
C ASP A 50 -2.38 -1.03 -13.87
N LEU A 51 -2.52 -2.07 -13.03
CA LEU A 51 -2.47 -3.48 -13.44
C LEU A 51 -3.88 -4.10 -13.51
N GLY A 52 -4.93 -3.31 -13.29
CA GLY A 52 -6.30 -3.76 -13.16
C GLY A 52 -6.73 -3.95 -11.70
N GLN A 53 -7.94 -4.47 -11.54
CA GLN A 53 -8.59 -4.62 -10.23
C GLN A 53 -9.13 -6.04 -10.02
N TYR A 54 -9.01 -6.54 -8.79
CA TYR A 54 -9.67 -7.77 -8.37
C TYR A 54 -11.08 -7.46 -7.85
N ASN A 55 -12.08 -8.20 -8.33
CA ASN A 55 -13.43 -8.13 -7.76
C ASN A 55 -13.52 -8.97 -6.47
N VAL A 56 -13.03 -8.40 -5.36
CA VAL A 56 -13.01 -9.08 -4.05
C VAL A 56 -14.42 -9.50 -3.59
N ARG A 57 -15.46 -8.78 -4.00
CA ARG A 57 -16.86 -9.09 -3.63
C ARG A 57 -17.38 -10.37 -4.25
N GLU A 58 -16.83 -10.79 -5.38
CA GLU A 58 -17.17 -12.08 -6.01
C GLU A 58 -16.84 -13.24 -5.07
N PHE A 59 -15.72 -13.15 -4.35
CA PHE A 59 -15.19 -14.23 -3.52
C PHE A 59 -15.50 -14.07 -2.02
N PHE A 60 -15.58 -12.84 -1.53
CA PHE A 60 -15.72 -12.53 -0.09
C PHE A 60 -16.95 -11.66 0.24
N GLY A 61 -17.79 -11.34 -0.75
CA GLY A 61 -19.02 -10.60 -0.52
C GLY A 61 -20.10 -11.43 0.19
N PRO A 62 -21.16 -10.79 0.74
CA PRO A 62 -22.24 -11.48 1.44
C PRO A 62 -22.99 -12.50 0.57
N ASN A 63 -22.95 -12.35 -0.75
CA ASN A 63 -23.58 -13.25 -1.72
C ASN A 63 -22.57 -14.14 -2.46
N ALA A 64 -21.32 -14.21 -2.00
CA ALA A 64 -20.31 -15.05 -2.63
C ALA A 64 -20.78 -16.52 -2.61
N LYS A 65 -20.93 -17.11 -3.79
CA LYS A 65 -21.30 -18.53 -3.91
C LYS A 65 -20.12 -19.34 -3.36
N ARG A 66 -20.27 -19.97 -2.20
CA ARG A 66 -19.34 -21.02 -1.73
C ARG A 66 -19.33 -22.13 -2.77
N LYS A 67 -18.37 -22.10 -3.70
CA LYS A 67 -18.08 -23.27 -4.55
C LYS A 67 -17.43 -24.31 -3.63
N GLY A 68 -18.21 -25.31 -3.22
CA GLY A 68 -17.74 -26.49 -2.48
C GLY A 68 -17.90 -26.44 -0.96
N ALA A 69 -19.11 -26.18 -0.47
CA ALA A 69 -19.52 -26.66 0.86
C ALA A 69 -20.28 -27.97 0.71
#